data_AF-A0A841LJR5-F1
#
_entry.id   AF-A0A841LJR5-F1
#
_cell.length_a   1.000
_cell.length_b   1.000
_cell.length_c   1.000
_cell.angle_alpha   90.00
_cell.angle_beta   90.00
_cell.angle_gamma   90.00
#
_symmetry.space_group_name_H-M   'P 1'
#
loop_
_entity.id
_entity.type
_entity.pdbx_description
1 polymer ?
#
loop_
_entity_poly.entity_id
_entity_poly.type
_entity_poly.pdbx_seq_one_letter_code
_entity_poly.pdbx_strand_id
1 'polypeptide(L)'
;MTDTSRPAAPDATMANRNDPDKAGVKILAGLAAGVIGVWALDRVDWFMWNREDPAARAQTTAVRPDGEPPAQALVSKIEGATGKNVEPATHEAVSQAVHYAIGIVPAIGYALLRDRLPMTGVTRGALYGIGLFLMQDEMLNTLAGLGAKPQRYPWQAHARGIVAHTVYGVTTELALNIFDKGAARRTLINA
;
A
#
# COMPACT_ATOMS: atom_id res chain seq x y z
N MET A 1 -25.90 -39.66 -41.93
CA MET A 1 -25.89 -39.99 -40.50
C MET A 1 -24.43 -40.10 -40.09
N THR A 2 -23.83 -38.98 -39.68
CA THR A 2 -22.42 -38.89 -39.27
C THR A 2 -22.41 -38.49 -37.81
N ASP A 3 -21.77 -39.33 -37.02
CA ASP A 3 -21.65 -39.32 -35.57
C ASP A 3 -21.07 -38.00 -35.03
N THR A 4 -21.85 -37.30 -34.20
CA THR A 4 -21.50 -36.02 -33.56
C THR A 4 -21.10 -36.19 -32.09
N SER A 5 -20.53 -37.33 -31.68
CA SER A 5 -20.24 -37.60 -30.26
C SER A 5 -18.75 -37.55 -29.88
N ARG A 6 -17.98 -36.61 -30.46
CA ARG A 6 -16.66 -36.28 -29.90
C ARG A 6 -16.80 -35.09 -28.94
N PRO A 7 -16.63 -35.25 -27.62
CA PRO A 7 -16.66 -34.12 -26.71
C PRO A 7 -15.53 -33.16 -27.08
N ALA A 8 -15.86 -31.86 -27.17
CA ALA A 8 -14.89 -30.80 -27.34
C ALA A 8 -13.83 -30.93 -26.24
N ALA A 9 -12.55 -30.88 -26.61
CA ALA A 9 -11.47 -30.82 -25.64
C ALA A 9 -11.71 -29.63 -24.69
N PRO A 10 -11.54 -29.79 -23.37
CA PRO A 10 -11.68 -28.66 -22.45
C PRO A 10 -10.74 -27.56 -22.91
N ASP A 11 -11.30 -26.37 -23.08
CA ASP A 11 -10.61 -25.17 -23.53
C ASP A 11 -9.37 -24.92 -22.66
N ALA A 12 -8.20 -25.09 -23.26
CA ALA A 12 -6.90 -24.91 -22.60
C ALA A 12 -6.67 -23.47 -22.12
N THR A 13 -7.53 -22.51 -22.47
CA THR A 13 -7.48 -21.15 -21.92
C THR A 13 -8.12 -20.98 -20.54
N MET A 14 -8.84 -21.99 -20.03
CA MET A 14 -9.44 -21.95 -18.68
C MET A 14 -8.59 -22.66 -17.61
N ALA A 15 -7.58 -23.42 -18.02
CA ALA A 15 -6.60 -24.00 -17.12
C ALA A 15 -5.49 -22.97 -16.87
N ASN A 16 -5.28 -22.59 -15.59
CA ASN A 16 -4.25 -21.67 -15.09
C ASN A 16 -4.70 -20.22 -14.81
N ARG A 17 -5.79 -20.05 -14.03
CA ARG A 17 -6.07 -18.78 -13.30
C ARG A 17 -5.76 -18.84 -11.80
N ASN A 18 -5.54 -20.03 -11.24
CA ASN A 18 -5.32 -20.30 -9.81
C ASN A 18 -4.00 -21.04 -9.55
N ASP A 19 -2.97 -20.77 -10.34
CA ASP A 19 -1.65 -21.38 -10.16
C ASP A 19 -0.99 -20.82 -8.88
N PRO A 20 -0.83 -21.64 -7.83
CA PRO A 20 -0.32 -21.18 -6.54
C PRO A 20 1.11 -20.64 -6.64
N ASP A 21 1.89 -21.12 -7.62
CA ASP A 21 3.26 -20.66 -7.84
C ASP A 21 3.27 -19.22 -8.35
N LYS A 22 2.28 -18.85 -9.19
CA LYS A 22 2.10 -17.46 -9.65
C LYS A 22 1.60 -16.56 -8.52
N ALA A 23 0.75 -17.06 -7.63
CA ALA A 23 0.30 -16.31 -6.47
C ALA A 23 1.46 -16.03 -5.50
N GLY A 24 2.28 -17.03 -5.20
CA GLY A 24 3.47 -16.87 -4.35
C GLY A 24 4.45 -15.83 -4.90
N VAL A 25 4.76 -15.87 -6.20
CA VAL A 25 5.61 -14.86 -6.86
C VAL A 25 5.01 -13.46 -6.73
N LYS A 26 3.69 -13.31 -6.94
CA LYS A 26 3.01 -12.02 -6.79
C LYS A 26 3.03 -11.49 -5.36
N ILE A 27 2.89 -12.38 -4.36
CA ILE A 27 2.99 -11.99 -2.95
C ILE A 27 4.39 -11.47 -2.64
N LEU A 28 5.44 -12.19 -3.07
CA LEU A 28 6.82 -11.76 -2.86
C LEU A 28 7.14 -10.45 -3.59
N ALA A 29 6.69 -10.31 -4.83
CA ALA A 29 6.84 -9.08 -5.60
C ALA A 29 6.09 -7.92 -4.95
N GLY A 30 4.87 -8.15 -4.45
CA GLY A 30 4.06 -7.17 -3.73
C GLY A 30 4.69 -6.76 -2.40
N LEU A 31 5.30 -7.69 -1.67
CA LEU A 31 6.06 -7.39 -0.45
C LEU A 31 7.24 -6.46 -0.76
N ALA A 32 8.08 -6.82 -1.72
CA ALA A 32 9.23 -6.01 -2.12
C ALA A 32 8.81 -4.65 -2.67
N ALA A 33 7.79 -4.61 -3.54
CA ALA A 33 7.25 -3.36 -4.08
C ALA A 33 6.64 -2.48 -2.99
N GLY A 34 5.96 -3.06 -2.01
CA GLY A 34 5.42 -2.36 -0.85
C GLY A 34 6.49 -1.71 -0.01
N VAL A 35 7.59 -2.41 0.29
CA VAL A 35 8.75 -1.84 1.00
C VAL A 35 9.32 -0.64 0.24
N ILE A 36 9.53 -0.76 -1.08
CA ILE A 36 10.06 0.32 -1.92
C ILE A 36 9.06 1.49 -1.97
N GLY A 37 7.76 1.19 -2.07
CA GLY A 37 6.68 2.18 -2.09
C GLY A 37 6.62 2.99 -0.79
N VAL A 38 6.66 2.33 0.37
CA VAL A 38 6.67 2.99 1.69
C VAL A 38 7.92 3.85 1.82
N TRP A 39 9.09 3.34 1.47
CA TRP A 39 10.33 4.12 1.52
C TRP A 39 10.26 5.39 0.65
N ALA A 40 9.70 5.30 -0.56
CA ALA A 40 9.55 6.44 -1.46
C ALA A 40 8.52 7.46 -0.93
N LEU A 41 7.39 6.96 -0.39
CA LEU A 41 6.39 7.76 0.30
C LEU A 41 7.04 8.56 1.43
N ASP A 42 7.73 7.88 2.34
CA ASP A 42 8.37 8.49 3.51
C ASP A 42 9.34 9.58 3.07
N ARG A 43 10.16 9.32 2.03
CA ARG A 43 11.12 10.31 1.54
C ARG A 43 10.45 11.61 1.08
N VAL A 44 9.33 11.49 0.37
CA VAL A 44 8.57 12.63 -0.16
C VAL A 44 7.78 13.33 0.94
N ASP A 45 7.09 12.56 1.79
CA ASP A 45 6.35 13.10 2.93
C ASP A 45 7.28 13.90 3.84
N TRP A 46 8.44 13.34 4.22
CA TRP A 46 9.42 14.03 5.05
C TRP A 46 9.98 15.29 4.35
N PHE A 47 10.25 15.21 3.04
CA PHE A 47 10.71 16.37 2.27
C PHE A 47 9.70 17.53 2.32
N MET A 48 8.41 17.23 2.16
CA MET A 48 7.32 18.20 2.19
C MET A 48 7.06 18.71 3.61
N TRP A 49 7.03 17.82 4.61
CA TRP A 49 6.83 18.16 6.02
C TRP A 49 7.83 19.22 6.49
N ASN A 50 9.12 19.08 6.19
CA ASN A 50 10.11 20.07 6.63
C ASN A 50 10.05 21.42 5.92
N ARG A 51 9.31 21.50 4.81
CA ARG A 51 9.07 22.74 4.06
C ARG A 51 7.66 23.29 4.28
N GLU A 52 6.85 22.58 5.06
CA GLU A 52 5.50 22.99 5.39
C GLU A 52 5.54 24.13 6.41
N ASP A 53 4.57 25.03 6.28
CA ASP A 53 4.36 26.13 7.23
C ASP A 53 4.30 25.59 8.68
N PRO A 54 5.06 26.16 9.63
CA PRO A 54 5.08 25.68 11.01
C PRO A 54 3.71 25.69 11.70
N ALA A 55 2.82 26.64 11.38
CA ALA A 55 1.48 26.68 11.97
C ALA A 55 0.60 25.55 11.43
N ALA A 56 0.71 25.22 10.14
CA ALA A 56 0.03 24.05 9.56
C ALA A 56 0.52 22.73 10.18
N ARG A 57 1.83 22.57 10.42
CA ARG A 57 2.35 21.40 11.15
C ARG A 57 1.84 21.32 12.58
N ALA A 58 1.86 22.44 13.30
CA ALA A 58 1.34 22.50 14.66
C ALA A 58 -0.15 22.16 14.72
N GLN A 59 -0.95 22.65 13.77
CA GLN A 59 -2.36 22.28 13.64
C GLN A 59 -2.52 20.78 13.38
N THR A 60 -1.73 20.21 12.47
CA THR A 60 -1.76 18.77 12.15
C THR A 60 -1.48 17.92 13.40
N THR A 61 -0.45 18.27 14.17
CA THR A 61 -0.13 17.57 15.42
C THR A 61 -1.23 17.76 16.45
N ALA A 62 -1.74 18.98 16.63
CA ALA A 62 -2.75 19.28 17.65
C ALA A 62 -4.09 18.56 17.44
N VAL A 63 -4.44 18.19 16.20
CA VAL A 63 -5.68 17.45 15.93
C VAL A 63 -5.51 15.94 15.97
N ARG A 64 -4.28 15.42 15.92
CA ARG A 64 -4.03 13.98 16.00
C ARG A 64 -4.33 13.46 17.41
N PRO A 65 -4.88 12.23 17.56
CA PRO A 65 -4.92 11.54 18.84
C PRO A 65 -3.53 11.52 19.46
N ASP A 66 -3.39 12.09 20.67
CA ASP A 66 -2.14 12.20 21.42
C ASP A 66 -0.96 12.85 20.66
N GLY A 67 -1.25 13.61 19.59
CA GLY A 67 -0.23 14.19 18.71
C GLY A 67 0.45 13.19 17.77
N GLU A 68 0.02 11.94 17.77
CA GLU A 68 0.73 10.83 17.14
C GLU A 68 0.32 10.61 15.68
N PRO A 69 1.27 10.26 14.79
CA PRO A 69 0.93 9.73 13.47
C PRO A 69 0.20 8.37 13.60
N PRO A 70 -0.59 7.97 12.59
CA PRO A 70 -1.50 6.82 12.69
C PRO A 70 -0.86 5.49 13.15
N ALA A 71 0.38 5.22 12.75
CA ALA A 71 1.09 3.99 13.15
C ALA A 71 1.44 3.99 14.64
N GLN A 72 1.90 5.12 15.18
CA GLN A 72 2.15 5.28 16.62
C GLN A 72 0.83 5.21 17.40
N ALA A 73 -0.20 5.93 16.93
CA ALA A 73 -1.53 5.89 17.55
C ALA A 73 -2.12 4.47 17.60
N LEU A 74 -1.82 3.62 16.61
CA LEU A 74 -2.25 2.22 16.63
C LEU A 74 -1.52 1.41 17.69
N VAL A 75 -0.21 1.61 17.85
CA VAL A 75 0.58 0.97 18.90
C VAL A 75 0.05 1.40 20.27
N SER A 76 -0.04 2.71 20.54
CA SER A 76 -0.58 3.28 21.78
C SER A 76 -1.98 2.76 22.10
N LYS A 77 -2.85 2.61 21.08
CA LYS A 77 -4.18 2.03 21.25
C LYS A 77 -4.16 0.55 21.62
N ILE A 78 -3.24 -0.24 21.05
CA ILE A 78 -3.08 -1.66 21.40
C ILE A 78 -2.54 -1.80 22.83
N GLU A 79 -1.58 -0.96 23.24
CA GLU A 79 -1.07 -0.92 24.61
C GLU A 79 -2.18 -0.62 25.60
N GLY A 80 -2.96 0.44 25.35
CA GLY A 80 -4.09 0.82 26.19
C GLY A 80 -5.18 -0.26 26.26
N ALA A 81 -5.44 -1.00 25.17
CA ALA A 81 -6.43 -2.07 25.14
C ALA A 81 -5.96 -3.37 25.84
N THR A 82 -4.65 -3.64 25.84
CA THR A 82 -4.09 -4.89 26.36
C THR A 82 -3.45 -4.76 27.74
N GLY A 83 -3.17 -3.53 28.18
CA GLY A 83 -2.36 -3.24 29.37
C GLY A 83 -0.89 -3.66 29.23
N LYS A 84 -0.46 -4.07 28.03
CA LYS A 84 0.92 -4.47 27.75
C LYS A 84 1.62 -3.30 27.06
N ASN A 85 2.53 -2.66 27.79
CA ASN A 85 3.30 -1.55 27.26
C ASN A 85 4.53 -2.09 26.52
N VAL A 86 4.79 -1.55 25.34
CA VAL A 86 6.07 -1.65 24.65
C VAL A 86 7.04 -0.73 25.40
N GLU A 87 8.28 -1.20 25.60
CA GLU A 87 9.28 -0.38 26.26
C GLU A 87 9.52 0.90 25.43
N PRO A 88 9.64 2.10 26.04
CA PRO A 88 9.75 3.35 25.30
C PRO A 88 10.87 3.34 24.24
N ALA A 89 11.99 2.69 24.53
CA ALA A 89 13.12 2.54 23.60
C ALA A 89 12.77 1.73 22.34
N THR A 90 11.74 0.90 22.38
CA THR A 90 11.28 0.06 21.27
C THR A 90 9.99 0.56 20.61
N HIS A 91 9.29 1.52 21.22
CA HIS A 91 8.02 2.04 20.71
C HIS A 91 8.16 2.62 19.29
N GLU A 92 9.23 3.38 19.03
CA GLU A 92 9.51 3.93 17.70
C GLU A 92 9.74 2.83 16.66
N ALA A 93 10.54 1.81 17.00
CA ALA A 93 10.83 0.69 16.11
C ALA A 93 9.57 -0.13 15.79
N VAL A 94 8.72 -0.39 16.80
CA VAL A 94 7.44 -1.08 16.62
C VAL A 94 6.49 -0.23 15.76
N SER A 95 6.41 1.07 16.01
CA SER A 95 5.59 1.98 15.21
C SER A 95 6.04 2.04 13.76
N GLN A 96 7.36 2.04 13.51
CA GLN A 96 7.90 1.98 12.16
C GLN A 96 7.57 0.64 11.49
N ALA A 97 7.65 -0.48 12.21
CA ALA A 97 7.26 -1.77 11.68
C ALA A 97 5.77 -1.82 11.32
N VAL A 98 4.91 -1.25 12.17
CA VAL A 98 3.47 -1.09 11.91
C VAL A 98 3.23 -0.22 10.68
N HIS A 99 3.93 0.90 10.54
CA HIS A 99 3.85 1.77 9.37
C HIS A 99 4.19 1.02 8.06
N TYR A 100 5.29 0.27 8.06
CA TYR A 100 5.64 -0.57 6.92
C TYR A 100 4.58 -1.66 6.66
N ALA A 101 4.06 -2.32 7.70
CA ALA A 101 3.03 -3.33 7.54
C ALA A 101 1.75 -2.76 6.91
N ILE A 102 1.31 -1.58 7.36
CA ILE A 102 0.16 -0.84 6.81
C ILE A 102 0.37 -0.53 5.33
N GLY A 103 1.60 -0.24 4.89
CA GLY A 103 1.90 -0.01 3.47
C GLY A 103 2.16 -1.27 2.65
N ILE A 104 2.69 -2.35 3.24
CA ILE A 104 3.02 -3.59 2.52
C ILE A 104 1.78 -4.42 2.22
N VAL A 105 0.87 -4.57 3.20
CA VAL A 105 -0.37 -5.35 3.04
C VAL A 105 -1.19 -4.90 1.82
N PRO A 106 -1.49 -3.60 1.64
CA PRO A 106 -2.19 -3.14 0.45
C PRO A 106 -1.35 -3.36 -0.83
N ALA A 107 -0.03 -3.18 -0.82
CA ALA A 107 0.81 -3.47 -2.00
C ALA A 107 0.73 -4.93 -2.45
N ILE A 108 0.67 -5.88 -1.51
CA ILE A 108 0.44 -7.30 -1.82
C ILE A 108 -0.94 -7.49 -2.46
N GLY A 109 -1.98 -6.89 -1.89
CA GLY A 109 -3.33 -6.91 -2.49
C GLY A 109 -3.35 -6.34 -3.90
N TYR A 110 -2.65 -5.23 -4.12
CA TYR A 110 -2.50 -4.61 -5.43
C TYR A 110 -1.77 -5.53 -6.42
N ALA A 111 -0.65 -6.14 -6.04
CA ALA A 111 0.08 -7.07 -6.90
C ALA A 111 -0.80 -8.27 -7.35
N LEU A 112 -1.67 -8.75 -6.46
CA LEU A 112 -2.60 -9.84 -6.76
C LEU A 112 -3.72 -9.43 -7.71
N LEU A 113 -4.20 -8.18 -7.62
CA LEU A 113 -5.42 -7.72 -8.30
C LEU A 113 -5.18 -6.81 -9.51
N ARG A 114 -3.99 -6.20 -9.66
CA ARG A 114 -3.74 -5.13 -10.65
C ARG A 114 -3.99 -5.53 -12.10
N ASP A 115 -3.80 -6.80 -12.45
CA ASP A 115 -4.01 -7.31 -13.81
C ASP A 115 -5.50 -7.42 -14.19
N ARG A 116 -6.40 -7.29 -13.21
CA ARG A 116 -7.84 -7.22 -13.44
C ARG A 116 -8.33 -5.80 -13.72
N LEU A 117 -7.47 -4.80 -13.54
CA LEU A 117 -7.81 -3.42 -13.79
C LEU A 117 -7.58 -3.12 -15.28
N PRO A 118 -8.50 -2.40 -15.96
CA PRO A 118 -8.36 -2.08 -17.38
C PRO A 118 -7.24 -1.07 -17.68
N MET A 119 -6.71 -0.44 -16.64
CA MET A 119 -5.62 0.54 -16.72
C MET A 119 -4.26 -0.17 -16.64
N THR A 120 -3.22 0.44 -17.19
CA THR A 120 -1.86 -0.12 -17.18
C THR A 120 -0.82 0.95 -16.84
N GLY A 121 0.36 0.50 -16.41
CA GLY A 121 1.50 1.38 -16.14
C GLY A 121 1.25 2.39 -15.03
N VAL A 122 2.00 3.49 -15.05
CA VAL A 122 2.06 4.48 -13.96
C VAL A 122 0.72 5.11 -13.60
N THR A 123 -0.21 5.25 -14.56
CA THR A 123 -1.56 5.77 -14.30
C THR A 123 -2.35 4.84 -13.38
N ARG A 124 -2.24 3.53 -13.57
CA ARG A 124 -2.86 2.53 -12.68
C ARG A 124 -2.30 2.67 -11.25
N GLY A 125 -0.99 2.79 -11.13
CA GLY A 125 -0.31 3.01 -9.85
C GLY A 125 -0.71 4.31 -9.17
N ALA A 126 -0.76 5.43 -9.90
CA ALA A 126 -1.16 6.72 -9.37
C ALA A 126 -2.60 6.69 -8.82
N LEU A 127 -3.55 6.15 -9.57
CA LEU A 127 -4.95 6.04 -9.14
C LEU A 127 -5.12 5.09 -7.96
N TYR A 128 -4.35 4.00 -7.93
CA TYR A 128 -4.30 3.12 -6.78
C TYR A 128 -3.80 3.84 -5.53
N GLY A 129 -2.71 4.61 -5.65
CA GLY A 129 -2.19 5.46 -4.58
C GLY A 129 -3.20 6.47 -4.08
N ILE A 130 -3.84 7.23 -4.98
CA ILE A 130 -4.90 8.19 -4.62
C ILE A 130 -6.07 7.48 -3.92
N GLY A 131 -6.47 6.30 -4.41
CA GLY A 131 -7.49 5.48 -3.77
C GLY A 131 -7.11 5.07 -2.35
N LEU A 132 -5.85 4.68 -2.13
CA LEU A 132 -5.34 4.39 -0.80
C LEU A 132 -5.33 5.62 0.10
N PHE A 133 -4.95 6.80 -0.40
CA PHE A 133 -5.03 8.03 0.40
C PHE A 133 -6.45 8.28 0.90
N LEU A 134 -7.45 8.25 0.00
CA LEU A 134 -8.85 8.46 0.36
C LEU A 134 -9.37 7.38 1.32
N MET A 135 -8.97 6.13 1.12
CA MET A 135 -9.40 5.03 1.97
C MET A 135 -8.72 5.06 3.34
N GLN A 136 -7.41 5.22 3.38
CA GLN A 136 -6.58 5.12 4.58
C GLN A 136 -6.64 6.41 5.39
N ASP A 137 -6.19 7.52 4.80
CA ASP A 137 -5.98 8.79 5.49
C ASP A 137 -7.30 9.51 5.78
N GLU A 138 -8.22 9.49 4.81
CA GLU A 138 -9.47 10.26 4.92
C GLU A 138 -10.62 9.47 5.57
N MET A 139 -10.52 8.14 5.65
CA MET A 139 -11.62 7.28 6.13
C MET A 139 -11.19 6.33 7.24
N LEU A 140 -10.33 5.35 6.97
CA LEU A 140 -10.03 4.27 7.93
C LEU A 140 -9.34 4.79 9.18
N ASN A 141 -8.37 5.71 9.05
CA ASN A 141 -7.70 6.29 10.22
C ASN A 141 -8.71 6.99 11.14
N THR A 142 -9.67 7.75 10.60
CA THR A 142 -10.74 8.37 11.39
C THR A 142 -11.66 7.34 12.03
N LEU A 143 -12.14 6.35 11.26
CA LEU A 143 -13.05 5.32 11.76
C LEU A 143 -12.42 4.46 12.85
N ALA A 144 -11.11 4.19 12.74
CA ALA A 144 -10.34 3.45 13.72
C ALA A 144 -9.86 4.32 14.89
N GLY A 145 -10.12 5.63 14.87
CA GLY A 145 -9.65 6.57 15.91
C GLY A 145 -8.13 6.77 15.94
N LEU A 146 -7.45 6.50 14.82
CA LEU A 146 -6.01 6.72 14.62
C LEU A 146 -5.71 8.11 14.05
N GLY A 147 -6.74 8.83 13.62
CA GLY A 147 -6.68 10.21 13.16
C GLY A 147 -7.95 10.96 13.52
N ALA A 148 -7.88 12.30 13.49
CA ALA A 148 -9.08 13.13 13.58
C ALA A 148 -9.93 13.01 12.30
N LYS A 149 -11.09 13.68 12.32
CA LYS A 149 -11.88 13.87 11.10
C LYS A 149 -11.08 14.71 10.08
N PRO A 150 -11.12 14.39 8.78
CA PRO A 150 -10.44 15.14 7.72
C PRO A 150 -10.55 16.65 7.82
N GLN A 151 -11.75 17.16 8.10
CA GLN A 151 -12.06 18.60 8.11
C GLN A 151 -11.34 19.38 9.22
N ARG A 152 -10.68 18.69 10.16
CA ARG A 152 -9.88 19.30 11.22
C ARG A 152 -8.43 19.55 10.79
N TYR A 153 -7.95 18.80 9.82
CA TYR A 153 -6.60 18.94 9.30
C TYR A 153 -6.48 20.19 8.40
N PRO A 154 -5.31 20.83 8.36
CA PRO A 154 -5.06 21.87 7.37
C PRO A 154 -4.98 21.26 5.96
N TRP A 155 -5.32 22.04 4.93
CA TRP A 155 -5.31 21.57 3.54
C TRP A 155 -3.93 21.05 3.10
N GLN A 156 -2.85 21.58 3.70
CA GLN A 156 -1.47 21.15 3.47
C GLN A 156 -1.27 19.68 3.82
N ALA A 157 -1.92 19.17 4.88
CA ALA A 157 -1.83 17.77 5.26
C ALA A 157 -2.47 16.86 4.19
N HIS A 158 -3.62 17.25 3.65
CA HIS A 158 -4.27 16.52 2.54
C HIS A 158 -3.43 16.58 1.25
N ALA A 159 -2.91 17.76 0.91
CA ALA A 159 -2.05 17.93 -0.28
C ALA A 159 -0.75 17.12 -0.18
N ARG A 160 -0.15 17.05 1.01
CA ARG A 160 1.01 16.20 1.26
C ARG A 160 0.64 14.72 1.20
N GLY A 161 -0.45 14.31 1.85
CA GLY A 161 -0.95 12.93 1.84
C GLY A 161 -1.23 12.41 0.43
N ILE A 162 -1.96 13.18 -0.40
CA ILE A 162 -2.27 12.77 -1.78
C ILE A 162 -1.02 12.65 -2.66
N VAL A 163 -0.04 13.57 -2.51
CA VAL A 163 1.22 13.51 -3.26
C VAL A 163 2.04 12.28 -2.83
N ALA A 164 2.22 12.08 -1.52
CA ALA A 164 2.99 10.98 -0.98
C ALA A 164 2.40 9.62 -1.38
N HIS A 165 1.08 9.48 -1.32
CA HIS A 165 0.39 8.26 -1.76
C HIS A 165 0.40 8.05 -3.27
N THR A 166 0.35 9.13 -4.07
CA THR A 166 0.51 9.02 -5.52
C THR A 166 1.91 8.47 -5.84
N VAL A 167 2.95 8.98 -5.18
CA VAL A 167 4.33 8.50 -5.33
C VAL A 167 4.46 7.04 -4.89
N TYR A 168 3.85 6.66 -3.76
CA TYR A 168 3.77 5.26 -3.32
C TYR A 168 3.20 4.36 -4.41
N GLY A 169 2.04 4.74 -4.98
CA GLY A 169 1.34 3.94 -5.96
C GLY A 169 2.10 3.80 -7.28
N VAL A 170 2.67 4.90 -7.77
CA VAL A 170 3.54 4.91 -8.97
C VAL A 170 4.78 4.05 -8.75
N THR A 171 5.45 4.20 -7.61
CA THR A 171 6.69 3.46 -7.30
C THR A 171 6.42 1.97 -7.15
N THR A 172 5.34 1.59 -6.45
CA THR A 172 4.89 0.21 -6.31
C THR A 172 4.62 -0.42 -7.68
N GLU A 173 3.89 0.29 -8.55
CA GLU A 173 3.58 -0.16 -9.91
C GLU A 173 4.85 -0.35 -10.77
N LEU A 174 5.80 0.57 -10.67
CA LEU A 174 7.09 0.48 -11.38
C LEU A 174 7.92 -0.71 -10.89
N ALA A 175 8.02 -0.91 -9.58
CA ALA A 175 8.73 -2.05 -8.99
C ALA A 175 8.13 -3.38 -9.45
N LEU A 176 6.80 -3.51 -9.41
CA LEU A 176 6.08 -4.69 -9.91
C LEU A 176 6.33 -4.92 -11.40
N ASN A 177 6.30 -3.86 -12.23
CA ASN A 177 6.62 -3.97 -13.65
C ASN A 177 8.05 -4.45 -13.91
N ILE A 178 9.01 -4.11 -13.04
CA ILE A 178 10.39 -4.63 -13.13
C ILE A 178 10.42 -6.12 -12.78
N PHE A 179 9.73 -6.54 -11.72
CA PHE A 179 9.66 -7.94 -11.32
C PHE A 179 9.00 -8.82 -12.39
N ASP A 180 7.91 -8.36 -13.00
CA ASP A 180 7.22 -9.07 -14.09
C ASP A 180 8.15 -9.29 -15.29
N LYS A 181 8.88 -8.25 -15.71
CA LYS A 181 9.87 -8.34 -16.79
C LYS A 181 11.01 -9.29 -16.44
N GLY A 182 11.48 -9.27 -15.20
CA GLY A 182 12.53 -10.17 -14.71
C GLY A 182 12.09 -11.63 -14.72
N ALA A 183 10.86 -11.92 -14.31
CA ALA A 183 10.28 -13.26 -14.34
C ALA A 183 10.13 -13.78 -15.78
N ALA A 184 9.57 -12.97 -16.68
CA ALA A 184 9.40 -13.33 -18.09
C ALA A 184 10.72 -13.68 -18.79
N ARG A 185 11.80 -12.92 -18.51
CA ARG A 185 13.13 -13.20 -19.06
C ARG A 185 13.69 -14.54 -18.58
N ARG A 186 13.46 -14.95 -17.33
CA ARG A 186 13.94 -16.24 -16.80
C ARG A 186 13.24 -17.42 -17.46
N THR A 187 11.93 -17.30 -17.73
CA THR A 187 11.19 -18.34 -18.45
C THR A 187 11.70 -18.53 -19.87
N LEU A 188 12.07 -17.45 -20.58
CA LEU A 188 12.62 -17.53 -21.93
C LEU A 188 14.03 -18.12 -22.02
N ILE A 189 14.85 -17.99 -20.97
CA ILE A 189 16.22 -18.56 -20.94
C ILE A 189 16.20 -20.06 -20.62
N ASN A 190 15.20 -20.51 -19.86
CA ASN A 190 15.08 -21.90 -19.40
C ASN A 190 14.19 -22.80 -20.30
N ALA A 191 13.70 -22.26 -21.42
CA ALA A 191 12.88 -22.96 -22.43
C ALA A 191 13.73 -23.30 -23.65
#